data_AF-V9EBR0-F1
#
_entry.id   AF-V9EBR0-F1
#
_cell.length_a   1.000
_cell.length_b   1.000
_cell.length_c   1.000
_cell.angle_alpha   90.00
_cell.angle_beta   90.00
_cell.angle_gamma   90.00
#
_symmetry.space_group_name_H-M   'P 1'
#
loop_
_entity.id
_entity.type
_entity.pdbx_description
1 polymer ?
#
loop_
_entity_poly.entity_id
_entity_poly.type
_entity_poly.pdbx_seq_one_letter_code
_entity_poly.pdbx_strand_id
1 'polypeptide(L)'
;MESVDWDELQKKVSEIKSNTVSARSRAVYQNSYGRFIAWVFLNKTHLVVPAFAEKLGSISGLSLQQIRKRLKPLLDRDQSNPPL
;
A
#
# COMPACT_ATOMS: atom_id res chain seq x y z
N MET A 1 23.22 -7.70 -15.88
CA MET A 1 22.32 -7.15 -14.84
C MET A 1 22.24 -5.68 -15.15
N GLU A 2 21.16 -5.22 -15.78
CA GLU A 2 20.99 -3.80 -16.11
C GLU A 2 21.04 -2.99 -14.82
N SER A 3 21.91 -1.97 -14.77
CA SER A 3 21.98 -1.06 -13.64
C SER A 3 20.65 -0.35 -13.54
N VAL A 4 19.89 -0.65 -12.49
CA VAL A 4 18.63 0.05 -12.22
C VAL A 4 18.97 1.51 -11.92
N ASP A 5 18.44 2.41 -12.73
CA ASP A 5 18.50 3.84 -12.48
C ASP A 5 17.55 4.17 -11.31
N TRP A 6 18.14 4.28 -10.13
CA TRP A 6 17.42 4.54 -8.89
C TRP A 6 16.81 5.94 -8.85
N ASP A 7 17.41 6.91 -9.54
CA ASP A 7 16.91 8.28 -9.60
C ASP A 7 15.68 8.36 -10.50
N GLU A 8 15.69 7.67 -11.65
CA GLU A 8 14.52 7.54 -12.51
C GLU A 8 13.37 6.82 -11.77
N LEU A 9 13.68 5.75 -11.05
CA LEU A 9 12.70 5.02 -10.26
C LEU A 9 12.10 5.90 -9.16
N GLN A 10 12.93 6.65 -8.43
CA GLN A 10 12.49 7.55 -7.37
C GLN A 10 11.62 8.68 -7.92
N LYS A 11 11.93 9.20 -9.11
CA LYS A 11 11.12 10.20 -9.80
C LYS A 11 9.75 9.63 -10.21
N LYS A 12 9.71 8.44 -10.81
CA LYS A 12 8.44 7.77 -11.16
C LYS A 12 7.59 7.45 -9.93
N VAL A 13 8.21 7.01 -8.83
CA VAL A 13 7.51 6.79 -7.56
C VAL A 13 6.92 8.10 -7.03
N SER A 14 7.67 9.19 -7.10
CA SER A 14 7.22 10.52 -6.67
C SER A 14 6.08 11.05 -7.54
N GLU A 15 6.15 10.84 -8.86
CA GLU A 15 5.09 11.17 -9.81
C GLU A 15 3.83 10.32 -9.63
N ILE A 16 3.96 9.04 -9.27
CA ILE A 16 2.81 8.18 -8.93
C ILE A 16 2.17 8.64 -7.62
N LYS A 17 2.97 9.02 -6.62
CA LYS A 17 2.48 9.58 -5.35
C LYS A 17 1.78 10.93 -5.58
N SER A 18 2.34 11.77 -6.45
CA SER A 18 1.76 13.08 -6.79
C SER A 18 0.55 12.97 -7.71
N ASN A 19 0.44 11.93 -8.55
CA ASN A 19 -0.71 11.64 -9.43
C ASN A 19 -2.00 11.24 -8.70
N THR A 20 -2.11 11.51 -7.40
CA THR A 20 -3.36 11.52 -6.63
C THR A 20 -4.28 12.70 -6.97
N VAL A 21 -3.97 13.48 -8.02
CA VAL A 21 -4.63 14.74 -8.40
C VAL A 21 -6.09 14.58 -8.88
N SER A 22 -6.52 13.40 -9.36
CA SER A 22 -7.91 13.16 -9.79
C SER A 22 -8.62 12.09 -8.94
N ALA A 23 -9.94 12.13 -8.83
CA ALA A 23 -10.72 11.10 -8.14
C ALA A 23 -10.49 9.70 -8.74
N ARG A 24 -10.32 9.63 -10.08
CA ARG A 24 -10.08 8.38 -10.80
C ARG A 24 -8.69 7.81 -10.54
N SER A 25 -7.64 8.64 -10.57
CA SER A 25 -6.27 8.19 -10.27
C SER A 25 -6.10 7.83 -8.80
N ARG A 26 -6.79 8.51 -7.87
CA ARG A 26 -6.89 8.10 -6.45
C ARG A 26 -7.54 6.73 -6.30
N ALA A 27 -8.66 6.50 -6.98
CA ALA A 27 -9.34 5.21 -6.92
C ALA A 27 -8.46 4.07 -7.49
N VAL A 28 -7.69 4.34 -8.55
CA VAL A 28 -6.73 3.39 -9.11
C VAL A 28 -5.57 3.14 -8.14
N TYR A 29 -5.00 4.19 -7.56
CA TYR A 29 -3.94 4.08 -6.55
C TYR A 29 -4.42 3.26 -5.34
N GLN A 30 -5.55 3.61 -4.71
CA GLN A 30 -6.12 2.85 -3.61
C GLN A 30 -6.39 1.39 -3.97
N ASN A 31 -6.83 1.12 -5.20
CA ASN A 31 -7.14 -0.23 -5.66
C ASN A 31 -5.89 -1.07 -5.94
N SER A 32 -4.87 -0.50 -6.57
CA SER A 32 -3.63 -1.20 -6.91
C SER A 32 -2.72 -1.31 -5.69
N TYR A 33 -2.51 -0.20 -4.98
CA TYR A 33 -1.72 -0.16 -3.76
C TYR A 33 -2.37 -0.97 -2.64
N GLY A 34 -3.69 -0.90 -2.45
CA GLY A 34 -4.39 -1.73 -1.47
C GLY A 34 -4.34 -3.23 -1.77
N ARG A 35 -4.27 -3.63 -3.05
CA ARG A 35 -4.00 -5.03 -3.43
C ARG A 35 -2.57 -5.44 -3.08
N PHE A 36 -1.60 -4.57 -3.37
CA PHE A 36 -0.20 -4.81 -3.06
C PHE A 36 0.02 -4.98 -1.55
N ILE A 37 -0.49 -4.05 -0.73
CA ILE A 37 -0.36 -4.15 0.74
C ILE A 37 -1.08 -5.39 1.29
N ALA A 38 -2.26 -5.74 0.77
CA ALA A 38 -2.92 -6.98 1.16
C ALA A 38 -2.08 -8.22 0.85
N TRP A 39 -1.41 -8.24 -0.31
CA TRP A 39 -0.48 -9.30 -0.66
C TRP A 39 0.73 -9.35 0.27
N VAL A 40 1.32 -8.20 0.63
CA VAL A 40 2.44 -8.15 1.60
C VAL A 40 2.00 -8.69 2.96
N PHE A 41 0.83 -8.28 3.46
CA PHE A 41 0.29 -8.80 4.73
C PHE A 41 0.06 -10.31 4.73
N LEU A 42 -0.23 -10.92 3.58
CA LEU A 42 -0.45 -12.36 3.47
C LEU A 42 0.85 -13.15 3.28
N ASN A 43 1.83 -12.58 2.57
CA ASN A 43 2.98 -13.34 2.06
C ASN A 43 4.33 -12.89 2.65
N LYS A 44 4.38 -11.68 3.20
CA LYS A 44 5.60 -10.96 3.61
C LYS A 44 5.32 -10.10 4.85
N THR A 45 4.64 -10.66 5.85
CA THR A 45 4.27 -9.98 7.10
C THR A 45 5.42 -9.26 7.81
N HIS A 46 6.65 -9.78 7.71
CA HIS A 46 7.85 -9.17 8.27
C HIS A 46 8.24 -7.82 7.64
N LEU A 47 7.71 -7.49 6.47
CA LEU A 47 7.90 -6.18 5.81
C LEU A 47 6.87 -5.14 6.25
N VAL A 48 5.88 -5.53 7.05
CA VAL A 48 4.83 -4.62 7.51
C VAL A 48 5.28 -3.90 8.77
N VAL A 49 5.12 -2.58 8.81
CA VAL A 49 5.38 -1.78 10.02
C VAL A 49 4.47 -2.27 11.16
N PRO A 50 5.02 -2.61 12.35
CA PRO A 50 4.24 -3.14 13.47
C PRO A 50 3.05 -2.25 13.86
N ALA A 51 3.25 -0.93 13.94
CA ALA A 51 2.18 0.03 14.24
C ALA A 51 1.03 0.01 13.21
N PHE A 52 1.34 -0.24 11.94
CA PHE A 52 0.33 -0.39 10.91
C PHE A 52 -0.40 -1.74 11.01
N ALA A 53 0.33 -2.82 11.32
CA ALA A 53 -0.23 -4.14 11.56
C ALA A 53 -1.21 -4.15 12.74
N GLU A 54 -0.89 -3.45 13.82
CA GLU A 54 -1.78 -3.28 14.97
C GLU A 54 -3.10 -2.61 14.58
N LYS A 55 -3.06 -1.56 13.76
CA LYS A 55 -4.27 -0.87 13.27
C LYS A 55 -5.13 -1.75 12.35
N LEU A 56 -4.51 -2.63 11.56
CA LEU A 56 -5.26 -3.58 10.73
C LEU A 56 -5.88 -4.72 11.55
N GLY A 57 -5.21 -5.08 12.66
CA GLY A 57 -5.58 -6.16 13.54
C GLY A 57 -5.36 -7.54 12.92
N SER A 58 -5.88 -8.58 13.59
CA SER A 58 -5.78 -9.95 13.08
C SER A 58 -6.56 -10.11 11.76
N ILE A 59 -5.89 -10.74 10.79
CA ILE A 59 -6.44 -11.09 9.48
C ILE A 59 -6.73 -12.59 9.33
N SER A 60 -6.53 -13.37 10.39
CA SER A 60 -6.75 -14.83 10.37
C SER A 60 -8.20 -15.16 9.98
N GLY A 61 -8.36 -16.01 8.96
CA GLY A 61 -9.68 -16.41 8.46
C GLY A 61 -10.39 -15.37 7.61
N LEU A 62 -9.78 -14.21 7.33
CA LEU A 62 -10.36 -13.23 6.41
C LEU A 62 -10.06 -13.57 4.95
N SER A 63 -11.05 -13.39 4.09
CA SER A 63 -10.84 -13.41 2.65
C SER A 63 -10.03 -12.18 2.20
N LEU A 64 -9.38 -12.28 1.04
CA LEU A 64 -8.64 -11.15 0.45
C LEU A 64 -9.53 -9.91 0.28
N GLN A 65 -10.82 -10.10 -0.02
CA GLN A 65 -11.77 -9.00 -0.15
C GLN A 65 -12.05 -8.31 1.20
N GLN A 66 -12.15 -9.08 2.28
CA GLN A 66 -12.33 -8.55 3.63
C GLN A 66 -11.09 -7.80 4.12
N ILE A 67 -9.89 -8.32 3.85
CA ILE A 67 -8.61 -7.66 4.15
C ILE A 67 -8.52 -6.32 3.43
N ARG A 68 -8.81 -6.31 2.12
CA ARG A 68 -8.81 -5.08 1.32
C ARG A 68 -9.83 -4.05 1.81
N LYS A 69 -11.00 -4.49 2.27
CA LYS A 69 -12.01 -3.60 2.86
C LYS A 69 -11.51 -2.91 4.14
N ARG A 70 -10.76 -3.63 4.98
CA ARG A 70 -10.14 -3.07 6.20
C ARG A 70 -8.94 -2.16 5.89
N LEU A 71 -8.16 -2.49 4.86
CA LEU A 71 -7.00 -1.67 4.44
C LEU A 71 -7.41 -0.32 3.84
N LYS A 72 -8.52 -0.27 3.12
CA LYS A 72 -8.95 0.93 2.39
C LYS A 72 -8.93 2.22 3.23
N PRO A 73 -9.54 2.28 4.44
CA PRO A 73 -9.48 3.49 5.28
C PRO A 73 -8.08 3.79 5.84
N LEU A 74 -7.23 2.77 6.05
CA LEU A 74 -5.88 2.95 6.60
C LEU A 74 -4.88 3.51 5.57
N LEU A 75 -5.13 3.24 4.28
CA LEU A 75 -4.31 3.73 3.17
C LEU A 75 -4.68 5.16 2.74
N ASP A 76 -5.73 5.74 3.33
CA ASP A 76 -6.34 6.97 2.86
C ASP A 76 -5.74 8.25 3.48
N ARG A 77 -4.41 8.36 3.47
CA ARG A 77 -3.59 9.60 3.66
C ARG A 77 -2.80 9.77 4.96
N ASP A 78 -2.68 8.77 5.84
CA ASP A 78 -1.79 8.92 6.99
C ASP A 78 -0.33 8.66 6.61
N GLN A 79 0.38 9.69 6.13
CA GLN A 79 1.81 9.60 5.85
C GLN A 79 2.65 9.38 7.12
N SER A 80 2.10 9.66 8.31
CA SER A 80 2.76 9.37 9.58
C SER A 80 2.66 7.88 9.96
N ASN A 81 1.89 7.10 9.20
CA ASN A 81 1.67 5.69 9.45
C ASN A 81 1.76 4.87 8.15
N PRO A 82 2.97 4.69 7.61
CA PRO A 82 3.18 3.91 6.40
C PRO A 82 2.92 2.41 6.66
N PRO A 83 2.39 1.67 5.67
CA PRO A 83 2.17 0.24 5.79
C PRO A 83 3.45 -0.61 5.72
N LEU A 84 4.53 -0.05 5.16
CA LEU A 84 5.84 -0.68 4.92
C LEU A 84 6.94 0.24 5.41
#